data_AF-A0AAD4SH11-F1
#
_entry.id   AF-A0AAD4SH11-F1
#
_cell.length_a   1.000
_cell.length_b   1.000
_cell.length_c   1.000
_cell.angle_alpha   90.00
_cell.angle_beta   90.00
_cell.angle_gamma   90.00
#
_symmetry.space_group_name_H-M   'P 1'
#
loop_
_entity.id
_entity.type
_entity.pdbx_description
1 polymer ?
#
loop_
_entity_poly.entity_id
_entity_poly.type
_entity_poly.pdbx_seq_one_letter_code
_entity_poly.pdbx_strand_id
1 'polypeptide(L)'
;NSSDSSTPQPHPHSQGFIKDKENFAAMATTRVQRIMTQPINLIFRFLQSKARIQIWLFEQKDTRIEGRIIGFDEYMNLVLDEAEEVNIKKNTRKSLGKVLLKGDNITLMQNTAK
;
A
#
# COMPACT_ATOMS: atom_id res chain seq x y z
N ASN A 1 -62.98 -6.70 -57.06
CA ASN A 1 -62.94 -5.62 -56.06
C ASN A 1 -61.54 -5.03 -56.02
N SER A 2 -61.25 -4.03 -56.84
CA SER A 2 -61.48 -2.59 -56.53
C SER A 2 -60.43 -2.12 -55.50
N SER A 3 -59.35 -1.48 -55.96
CA SER A 3 -59.17 0.00 -55.97
C SER A 3 -58.73 0.50 -54.58
N ASP A 4 -57.75 1.37 -54.37
CA ASP A 4 -56.85 2.16 -55.20
C ASP A 4 -55.79 2.79 -54.26
N SER A 5 -54.71 3.32 -54.86
CA SER A 5 -53.83 4.44 -54.46
C SER A 5 -53.64 4.82 -52.97
N SER A 6 -52.43 5.08 -52.47
CA SER A 6 -51.58 6.21 -52.88
C SER A 6 -50.41 6.32 -51.87
N THR A 7 -49.20 6.60 -52.35
CA THR A 7 -48.08 7.03 -51.49
C THR A 7 -48.20 8.53 -51.21
N PRO A 8 -47.86 8.98 -49.99
CA PRO A 8 -46.91 10.09 -49.89
C PRO A 8 -45.88 9.91 -48.77
N GLN A 9 -44.60 10.22 -49.04
CA GLN A 9 -43.60 10.56 -48.01
C GLN A 9 -43.84 11.98 -47.49
N PRO A 10 -43.49 12.29 -46.22
CA PRO A 10 -42.29 13.12 -46.00
C PRO A 10 -41.51 12.85 -44.69
N HIS A 11 -40.18 12.78 -44.81
CA HIS A 11 -39.12 13.37 -43.95
C HIS A 11 -38.96 13.07 -42.43
N PRO A 12 -37.74 13.28 -41.87
CA PRO A 12 -37.17 12.47 -40.81
C PRO A 12 -37.36 13.08 -39.42
N HIS A 13 -37.53 12.22 -38.40
CA HIS A 13 -37.23 12.60 -37.02
C HIS A 13 -36.26 11.61 -36.39
N SER A 14 -35.06 12.13 -36.23
CA SER A 14 -34.00 11.69 -35.33
C SER A 14 -34.54 11.48 -33.91
N GLN A 15 -34.28 10.32 -33.33
CA GLN A 15 -33.88 10.13 -31.93
C GLN A 15 -33.83 8.63 -31.64
N GLY A 16 -32.62 8.11 -31.40
CA GLY A 16 -32.45 6.71 -31.02
C GLY A 16 -31.00 6.21 -30.96
N PHE A 17 -30.03 6.96 -31.48
CA PHE A 17 -28.61 6.56 -31.50
C PHE A 17 -27.75 7.14 -30.37
N ILE A 18 -28.38 7.65 -29.29
CA ILE A 18 -27.67 8.17 -28.12
C ILE A 18 -28.31 7.58 -26.85
N LYS A 19 -28.14 6.29 -26.61
CA LYS A 19 -28.37 5.71 -25.28
C LYS A 19 -27.31 4.69 -24.83
N ASP A 20 -26.43 4.27 -25.74
CA ASP A 20 -25.43 3.23 -25.43
C ASP A 20 -24.04 3.79 -25.07
N LYS A 21 -23.78 5.09 -25.28
CA LYS A 21 -22.49 5.71 -24.88
C LYS A 21 -22.39 6.03 -23.38
N GLU A 22 -23.52 6.20 -22.71
CA GLU A 22 -23.55 6.45 -21.25
C GLU A 22 -23.21 5.18 -20.45
N ASN A 23 -23.44 3.99 -21.02
CA ASN A 23 -23.14 2.72 -20.37
C ASN A 23 -21.69 2.24 -20.54
N PHE A 24 -20.89 2.83 -21.44
CA PHE A 24 -19.46 2.49 -21.58
C PHE A 24 -18.57 3.18 -20.54
N ALA A 25 -19.00 4.34 -20.01
CA ALA A 25 -18.25 5.08 -18.99
C ALA A 25 -18.33 4.45 -17.58
N ALA A 26 -19.23 3.48 -17.38
CA ALA A 26 -19.40 2.78 -16.10
C ALA A 26 -18.46 1.57 -15.92
N MET A 27 -17.60 1.26 -16.90
CA MET A 27 -16.58 0.21 -16.75
C MET A 27 -15.35 0.72 -15.99
N ALA A 28 -15.36 0.41 -14.69
CA ALA A 28 -14.19 0.21 -13.85
C ALA A 28 -13.24 1.40 -13.65
N THR A 29 -13.73 2.49 -13.04
CA THR A 29 -12.93 3.09 -11.97
C THR A 29 -13.07 2.15 -10.76
N THR A 30 -12.20 1.15 -10.66
CA THR A 30 -12.06 0.38 -9.42
C THR A 30 -11.49 1.35 -8.42
N ARG A 31 -12.37 2.06 -7.71
CA ARG A 31 -11.99 2.92 -6.60
C ARG A 31 -11.36 2.00 -5.56
N VAL A 32 -10.04 1.93 -5.55
CA VAL A 32 -9.29 1.18 -4.54
C VAL A 32 -9.68 1.76 -3.19
N GLN A 33 -10.60 1.10 -2.49
CA GLN A 33 -10.84 1.38 -1.09
C GLN A 33 -9.54 1.05 -0.38
N ARG A 34 -8.85 2.05 0.18
CA ARG A 34 -7.68 1.79 1.03
C ARG A 34 -8.15 0.92 2.17
N ILE A 35 -7.71 -0.34 2.16
CA ILE A 35 -7.90 -1.25 3.28
C ILE A 35 -7.17 -0.62 4.46
N MET A 36 -7.90 -0.27 5.52
CA MET A 36 -7.30 0.18 6.77
C MET A 36 -6.71 -1.05 7.46
N THR A 37 -5.39 -1.19 7.41
CA THR A 37 -4.69 -2.32 8.03
C THR A 37 -4.37 -2.02 9.47
N GLN A 38 -4.63 -2.98 10.38
CA GLN A 38 -4.16 -2.87 11.75
C GLN A 38 -2.61 -2.83 11.79
N PRO A 39 -1.99 -2.09 12.72
CA PRO A 39 -0.53 -2.00 12.82
C PRO A 39 0.16 -3.35 13.00
N ILE A 40 -0.46 -4.27 13.76
CA ILE A 40 0.04 -5.64 13.95
C ILE A 40 0.21 -6.36 12.61
N ASN A 41 -0.71 -6.15 11.65
CA ASN A 41 -0.65 -6.75 10.33
C ASN A 41 0.54 -6.20 9.53
N LEU A 42 0.97 -4.97 9.77
CA LEU A 42 2.16 -4.42 9.14
C LEU A 42 3.44 -5.10 9.66
N ILE A 43 3.53 -5.34 10.97
CA ILE A 43 4.64 -6.08 11.58
C ILE A 43 4.70 -7.51 11.04
N PHE A 44 3.55 -8.20 10.98
CA PHE A 44 3.45 -9.52 10.36
C PHE A 44 3.92 -9.54 8.90
N ARG A 45 3.57 -8.51 8.12
CA ARG A 45 4.05 -8.39 6.72
C ARG A 45 5.56 -8.24 6.65
N PHE A 46 6.18 -7.44 7.52
CA PHE A 46 7.64 -7.30 7.57
C PHE A 46 8.33 -8.61 7.95
N LEU A 47 7.78 -9.34 8.94
CA LEU A 47 8.25 -10.66 9.33
C LEU A 47 8.16 -11.67 8.17
N GLN A 48 7.00 -11.78 7.51
CA GLN A 48 6.78 -12.75 6.43
C GLN A 48 7.62 -12.46 5.19
N SER A 49 7.70 -11.19 4.78
CA SER A 49 8.48 -10.78 3.61
C SER A 49 9.99 -10.77 3.86
N LYS A 50 10.43 -10.96 5.13
CA LYS A 50 11.81 -10.75 5.56
C LYS A 50 12.37 -9.40 5.09
N ALA A 51 11.50 -8.40 5.03
CA ALA A 51 11.88 -7.07 4.58
C ALA A 51 12.89 -6.48 5.55
N ARG A 52 13.90 -5.82 5.00
CA ARG A 52 14.79 -5.01 5.81
C ARG A 52 14.04 -3.72 6.19
N ILE A 53 13.97 -3.46 7.49
CA ILE A 53 13.30 -2.30 8.04
C ILE A 53 14.30 -1.40 8.75
N GLN A 54 13.95 -0.13 8.87
CA GLN A 54 14.65 0.85 9.67
C GLN A 54 13.74 1.29 10.83
N ILE A 55 14.31 1.31 12.02
CA ILE A 55 13.65 1.62 13.28
C ILE A 55 14.27 2.89 13.85
N TRP A 56 13.41 3.85 14.16
CA TRP A 56 13.78 5.08 14.82
C TRP A 56 13.69 4.87 16.32
N LEU A 57 14.75 5.25 17.02
CA LEU A 57 14.86 5.02 18.45
C LEU A 57 14.29 6.21 19.23
N PHE A 58 13.66 5.93 20.37
CA PHE A 58 13.18 6.95 21.30
C PHE A 58 14.34 7.83 21.77
N GLU A 59 14.14 9.15 21.75
CA GLU A 59 15.12 10.20 22.11
C GLU A 59 16.46 10.22 21.34
N GLN A 60 16.73 9.26 20.44
CA GLN A 60 17.95 9.20 19.64
C GLN A 60 17.68 9.62 18.19
N LYS A 61 17.85 10.91 17.91
CA LYS A 61 17.59 11.48 16.57
C LYS A 61 18.59 11.05 15.49
N ASP A 62 19.82 10.75 15.91
CA ASP A 62 20.94 10.52 14.99
C ASP A 62 21.19 9.04 14.73
N THR A 63 20.62 8.16 15.54
CA THR A 63 20.86 6.71 15.49
C THR A 63 19.58 5.99 15.10
N ARG A 64 19.71 5.04 14.18
CA ARG A 64 18.62 4.16 13.74
C ARG A 64 19.12 2.72 13.76
N ILE A 65 18.21 1.77 13.99
CA ILE A 65 18.51 0.34 13.85
C ILE A 65 17.92 -0.15 12.55
N GLU A 66 18.72 -0.79 11.71
CA GLU A 66 18.25 -1.49 10.52
C GLU A 66 18.38 -2.99 10.72
N GLY A 67 17.44 -3.79 10.25
CA GLY A 67 17.50 -5.25 10.37
C GLY A 67 16.30 -5.94 9.76
N ARG A 68 16.28 -7.27 9.81
CA ARG A 68 15.13 -8.10 9.42
C ARG A 68 14.44 -8.63 10.66
N ILE A 69 13.14 -8.42 10.80
CA ILE A 69 12.38 -9.00 11.91
C ILE A 69 12.32 -10.52 11.71
N ILE A 70 12.69 -11.27 12.75
CA ILE A 70 12.55 -12.74 12.81
C ILE A 70 11.60 -13.20 13.93
N GLY A 71 11.19 -12.29 14.81
CA GLY A 71 10.18 -12.52 15.84
C GLY A 71 9.76 -11.23 16.53
N PHE A 72 8.57 -11.22 17.12
CA PHE A 72 8.07 -10.14 17.96
C PHE A 72 7.11 -10.68 19.02
N ASP A 73 6.85 -9.90 20.07
CA ASP A 73 5.91 -10.24 21.15
C ASP A 73 4.81 -9.18 21.35
N GLU A 74 3.97 -9.35 22.37
CA GLU A 74 2.88 -8.43 22.71
C GLU A 74 3.35 -7.04 23.16
N TYR A 75 4.60 -6.92 23.62
CA TYR A 75 5.22 -5.67 24.03
C TYR A 75 5.95 -4.96 22.89
N MET A 76 5.90 -5.52 21.67
CA MET A 76 6.67 -5.08 20.51
C MET A 76 8.19 -5.16 20.72
N ASN A 77 8.67 -6.04 21.59
CA ASN A 77 10.08 -6.41 21.56
C ASN A 77 10.35 -7.16 20.26
N LEU A 78 11.39 -6.78 19.52
CA LEU A 78 11.70 -7.33 18.21
C LEU A 78 13.00 -8.11 18.27
N VAL A 79 12.98 -9.34 17.76
CA VAL A 79 14.21 -10.05 17.43
C VAL A 79 14.58 -9.69 16.00
N LEU A 80 15.74 -9.06 15.83
CA LEU A 80 16.26 -8.64 14.53
C LEU A 80 17.45 -9.52 14.13
N ASP A 81 17.50 -9.87 12.86
CA ASP A 81 18.65 -10.52 12.23
C ASP A 81 19.36 -9.57 11.26
N GLU A 82 20.66 -9.81 11.04
CA GLU A 82 21.53 -8.94 10.23
C GLU A 82 21.40 -7.46 10.64
N ALA A 83 21.31 -7.20 11.94
CA ALA A 83 21.06 -5.86 12.45
C ALA A 83 22.30 -4.97 12.33
N GLU A 84 22.06 -3.69 12.01
CA GLU A 84 23.07 -2.65 11.93
C GLU A 84 22.60 -1.41 12.69
N GLU A 85 23.50 -0.80 13.44
CA GLU A 85 23.33 0.56 13.96
C GLU A 85 23.78 1.55 12.89
N VAL A 86 22.87 2.44 12.47
CA VAL A 86 23.10 3.44 11.44
C VAL A 86 23.11 4.82 12.08
N ASN A 87 24.26 5.49 12.01
CA ASN A 87 24.38 6.89 12.42
C ASN A 87 24.12 7.80 11.22
N ILE A 88 23.03 8.56 11.25
CA ILE A 88 22.57 9.40 10.14
C ILE A 88 23.48 10.63 9.95
N LYS A 89 24.03 11.19 11.03
CA LYS A 89 24.93 12.36 10.95
C LYS A 89 26.31 12.00 10.41
N LYS A 90 26.88 10.89 10.88
CA LYS A 90 28.23 10.43 10.51
C LYS A 90 28.22 9.54 9.28
N ASN A 91 27.05 9.10 8.83
CA ASN A 91 26.85 8.14 7.75
C ASN A 91 27.66 6.84 7.96
N THR A 92 27.77 6.40 9.21
CA THR A 92 28.48 5.19 9.60
C THR A 92 27.51 4.06 9.92
N ARG A 93 27.90 2.83 9.60
CA ARG A 93 27.15 1.61 9.91
C ARG A 93 27.99 0.70 10.79
N LYS A 94 27.39 0.16 11.85
CA LYS A 94 28.03 -0.81 12.74
C LYS A 94 27.20 -2.08 12.78
N SER A 95 27.79 -3.21 12.38
CA SER A 95 27.13 -4.51 12.44
C SER A 95 26.92 -4.95 13.89
N LEU A 96 25.71 -5.39 14.20
CA LEU A 96 25.30 -5.91 15.50
C LEU A 96 24.96 -7.41 15.44
N GLY A 97 24.66 -7.94 14.26
CA GLY A 97 24.26 -9.35 14.10
C GLY A 97 22.82 -9.59 14.58
N LYS A 98 22.61 -10.64 15.38
CA LYS A 98 21.29 -10.98 15.93
C LYS A 98 21.08 -10.27 17.28
N VAL A 99 20.04 -9.44 17.38
CA VAL A 99 19.76 -8.64 18.58
C VAL A 99 18.29 -8.69 18.99
N LEU A 100 18.03 -8.48 20.27
CA LEU A 100 16.69 -8.20 20.81
C LEU A 100 16.57 -6.70 21.06
N LEU A 101 15.67 -6.02 20.35
CA LEU A 101 15.33 -4.62 20.57
C LEU A 101 14.08 -4.52 21.44
N LYS A 102 14.14 -3.73 22.52
CA LYS A 102 12.97 -3.53 23.39
C LYS A 102 11.95 -2.60 22.74
N GLY A 103 10.66 -2.91 22.92
CA GLY A 103 9.56 -2.16 22.31
C GLY A 103 9.39 -0.73 22.81
N ASP A 104 9.82 -0.45 24.04
CA ASP A 104 9.85 0.90 24.64
C ASP A 104 10.76 1.88 23.91
N ASN A 105 11.77 1.38 23.20
CA ASN A 105 12.71 2.18 22.43
C ASN A 105 12.21 2.47 21.00
N ILE A 106 11.07 1.94 20.56
CA ILE A 106 10.60 2.08 19.18
C ILE A 106 9.74 3.34 19.04
N THR A 107 10.18 4.27 18.18
CA THR A 107 9.38 5.47 17.80
C THR A 107 8.66 5.28 16.48
N LEU A 108 9.36 4.75 15.46
CA LEU A 108 8.82 4.57 14.12
C LEU A 108 9.50 3.39 13.44
N MET A 109 8.73 2.62 12.67
CA MET A 109 9.24 1.56 11.81
C MET A 109 8.91 1.89 10.35
N GLN A 110 9.90 1.78 9.46
CA GLN A 110 9.71 1.96 8.03
C GLN A 110 10.46 0.91 7.22
N ASN A 111 9.92 0.57 6.05
CA ASN A 111 10.63 -0.25 5.09
C ASN A 111 11.83 0.53 4.52
N THR A 112 12.98 -0.13 4.36
CA THR A 112 14.14 0.49 3.68
C THR A 112 14.06 0.38 2.16
N ALA A 113 13.18 -0.46 1.63
CA ALA A 113 12.94 -0.55 0.19
C ALA A 113 12.22 0.72 -0.31
N LYS A 114 12.79 1.34 -1.34
CA LYS A 114 12.15 2.42 -2.12
C LYS A 114 11.17 1.83 -3.12
#